data_AF-A0AAJ6UCJ9-F1
#
_entry.id   AF-A0AAJ6UCJ9-F1
#
_cell.length_a   1.000
_cell.length_b   1.000
_cell.length_c   1.000
_cell.angle_alpha   90.00
_cell.angle_beta   90.00
_cell.angle_gamma   90.00
#
_symmetry.space_group_name_H-M   'P 1'
#
loop_
_entity.id
_entity.type
_entity.pdbx_description
1 polymer ?
#
loop_
_entity_poly.entity_id
_entity_poly.type
_entity_poly.pdbx_seq_one_letter_code
_entity_poly.pdbx_strand_id
1 'polypeptide(L)'
;MAELLFETYGVPSVAFGVDAAFSYKYNQQHGICDKDGLAICPGFTTTHVIPFIDGEPVYKGCSRTNIGGYHVTDYLKQLLSLKYPHHMARFTWEKVEDLKMEHCYVATDYASEARLFQKGTKEAEEKTRCWQLPWVPPPVEEPPSEEEIARKAAIKERQGQRLREMAEAKRSTRINELENQLRGLEFLLQQLEQVEESEIPYFLKDTGYVSRQEIETALAKATQSLRKVKGEPKGEQAEVEEKTDEKYPLVNIPDNMLTQDQLREKRRQMFLKTTSDGRQRAKQKRVEEDLERERKNQLDEQKRLENPELYLGEMRTKYKELCEKVEQRKRLKTNGNHSNGNGMSGGVGRGERLNAAQRERMRLLTTAAFDRGKGEDNFGAKDEDWQLYKLMSKDNDDDDEGPDEDETELARVSSRLQEIDPTFVPKPESGPSQSAADMPRSRPLTKEDFQILLGVERFRCPEILFHPNLVGIDQTGLDETAGVSMRRLSSKDQVLEERLTNSILMTGGSCLYPGLSERLEAGIRMIRPCGSPIKVVRALDPVLDAWRGASLYAAAVQFPQQTFSRMDYFEKGEDWLRGYQFQYNL
;
A
#
# COMPACT_ATOMS: atom_id res chain seq x y z
N MET A 1 3.12 29.39 43.31
CA MET A 1 4.41 30.03 42.97
C MET A 1 4.94 30.86 44.13
N ALA A 2 4.17 31.82 44.66
CA ALA A 2 4.61 32.63 45.80
C ALA A 2 4.95 31.81 47.05
N GLU A 3 4.10 30.83 47.41
CA GLU A 3 4.36 29.85 48.48
C GLU A 3 5.74 29.20 48.33
N LEU A 4 6.02 28.60 47.16
CA LEU A 4 7.30 27.98 46.85
C LEU A 4 8.49 28.96 47.04
N LEU A 5 8.37 30.20 46.56
CA LEU A 5 9.43 31.21 46.66
C LEU A 5 9.70 31.63 48.10
N PHE A 6 8.66 31.80 48.92
CA PHE A 6 8.80 32.28 50.30
C PHE A 6 9.09 31.18 51.32
N GLU A 7 8.43 30.05 51.20
CA GLU A 7 8.55 28.95 52.17
C GLU A 7 9.76 28.07 51.88
N THR A 8 9.96 27.68 50.63
CA THR A 8 11.05 26.77 50.24
C THR A 8 12.36 27.52 50.02
N TYR A 9 12.33 28.59 49.22
CA TYR A 9 13.55 29.32 48.83
C TYR A 9 13.91 30.49 49.77
N GLY A 10 12.99 30.93 50.63
CA GLY A 10 13.24 31.99 51.59
C GLY A 10 13.53 33.37 50.98
N VAL A 11 12.98 33.65 49.79
CA VAL A 11 13.20 34.92 49.08
C VAL A 11 12.67 36.11 49.91
N PRO A 12 13.40 37.24 50.03
CA PRO A 12 12.98 38.36 50.88
C PRO A 12 11.76 39.11 50.35
N SER A 13 11.70 39.35 49.04
CA SER A 13 10.56 39.97 48.37
C SER A 13 10.49 39.54 46.90
N VAL A 14 9.29 39.62 46.31
CA VAL A 14 9.02 39.22 44.93
C VAL A 14 8.19 40.27 44.22
N ALA A 15 8.36 40.40 42.90
CA ALA A 15 7.51 41.22 42.06
C ALA A 15 7.10 40.42 40.82
N PHE A 16 5.84 40.56 40.41
CA PHE A 16 5.29 39.87 39.25
C PHE A 16 4.96 40.88 38.16
N GLY A 17 5.57 40.73 36.99
CA GLY A 17 5.31 41.58 35.84
C GLY A 17 5.16 40.78 34.56
N VAL A 18 4.64 41.45 33.53
CA VAL A 18 4.39 40.91 32.20
C VAL A 18 5.62 41.18 31.34
N ASP A 19 6.17 40.12 30.76
CA ASP A 19 7.30 40.11 29.85
C ASP A 19 7.17 41.12 28.69
N ALA A 20 6.01 41.11 28.02
CA ALA A 20 5.69 42.03 26.93
C ALA A 20 5.72 43.50 27.37
N ALA A 21 5.27 43.80 28.59
CA ALA A 21 5.28 45.16 29.12
C ALA A 21 6.69 45.62 29.48
N PHE A 22 7.53 44.75 30.03
CA PHE A 22 8.94 45.04 30.21
C PHE A 22 9.67 45.29 28.89
N SER A 23 9.40 44.47 27.87
CA SER A 23 9.96 44.66 26.53
C SER A 23 9.51 46.00 25.91
N TYR A 24 8.24 46.36 26.07
CA TYR A 24 7.72 47.64 25.59
C TYR A 24 8.44 48.81 26.26
N LYS A 25 8.59 48.76 27.58
CA LYS A 25 9.33 49.79 28.33
C LYS A 25 10.78 49.92 27.94
N TYR A 26 11.46 48.80 27.75
CA TYR A 26 12.84 48.80 27.31
C TYR A 26 12.97 49.52 25.95
N ASN A 27 12.10 49.20 25.00
CA ASN A 27 12.12 49.81 23.67
C ASN A 27 11.65 51.28 23.68
N GLN A 28 10.76 51.64 24.59
CA GLN A 28 10.33 53.02 24.81
C GLN A 28 11.49 53.91 25.26
N GLN A 29 12.31 53.44 26.21
CA GLN A 29 13.50 54.17 26.68
C GLN A 29 14.53 54.40 25.57
N HIS A 30 14.57 53.52 24.58
CA HIS A 30 15.46 53.63 23.42
C HIS A 30 14.83 54.41 22.24
N GLY A 31 13.63 54.97 22.42
CA GLY A 31 12.97 55.82 21.41
C GLY A 31 12.40 55.06 20.21
N ILE A 32 12.15 53.75 20.34
CA ILE A 32 11.66 52.91 19.24
C ILE A 32 10.15 52.96 19.14
N CYS A 33 9.48 52.96 20.29
CA CYS A 33 8.03 53.10 20.42
C CYS A 33 7.68 54.29 21.30
N ASP A 34 6.47 54.79 21.12
CA ASP A 34 5.95 55.98 21.80
C ASP A 34 5.35 55.60 23.17
N LYS A 35 4.77 56.59 23.87
CA LYS A 35 4.03 56.36 25.13
C LYS A 35 2.70 55.65 24.91
N ASP A 36 2.02 56.03 23.83
CA ASP A 36 0.77 55.43 23.42
C ASP A 36 1.06 54.51 22.24
N GLY A 37 0.61 53.27 22.30
CA GLY A 37 0.91 52.31 21.26
C GLY A 37 0.32 50.94 21.52
N LEU A 38 0.59 50.02 20.61
CA LEU A 38 0.12 48.63 20.70
C LEU A 38 1.31 47.68 20.73
N ALA A 39 1.45 46.90 21.80
CA ALA A 39 2.43 45.81 21.83
C ALA A 39 1.78 44.53 21.31
N ILE A 40 2.35 43.97 20.24
CA ILE A 40 1.93 42.71 19.63
C ILE A 40 3.02 41.68 19.88
N CYS A 41 2.66 40.63 20.61
CA CYS A 41 3.59 39.71 21.24
C CYS A 41 3.28 38.26 20.86
N PRO A 42 3.64 37.80 19.65
CA PRO A 42 3.51 36.41 19.27
C PRO A 42 4.57 35.55 19.98
N GLY A 43 4.15 34.97 21.10
CA GLY A 43 4.99 34.12 21.94
C GLY A 43 5.11 32.69 21.42
N PHE A 44 5.59 31.79 22.29
CA PHE A 44 5.73 30.37 21.98
C PHE A 44 4.37 29.66 21.96
N THR A 45 3.57 29.78 23.02
CA THR A 45 2.27 29.09 23.11
C THR A 45 1.10 29.96 22.66
N THR A 46 1.13 31.24 23.01
CA THR A 46 0.03 32.18 22.83
C THR A 46 0.54 33.50 22.30
N THR A 47 -0.35 34.24 21.64
CA THR A 47 -0.06 35.57 21.15
C THR A 47 -0.90 36.59 21.91
N HIS A 48 -0.26 37.63 22.41
CA HIS A 48 -0.91 38.69 23.17
C HIS A 48 -0.85 40.02 22.42
N VAL A 49 -1.93 40.78 22.52
CA VAL A 49 -1.99 42.17 22.07
C VAL A 49 -2.34 43.02 23.27
N ILE A 50 -1.43 43.92 23.63
CA ILE A 50 -1.52 44.75 24.83
C ILE A 50 -1.42 46.22 24.42
N PRO A 51 -2.48 47.02 24.59
CA PRO A 51 -2.40 48.45 24.33
C PRO A 51 -1.76 49.18 25.51
N PHE A 52 -0.97 50.20 25.20
CA PHE A 52 -0.32 51.09 26.14
C PHE A 52 -0.89 52.50 25.99
N ILE A 53 -1.25 53.13 27.11
CA ILE A 53 -1.72 54.51 27.18
C ILE A 53 -0.94 55.20 28.29
N ASP A 54 -0.36 56.36 28.01
CA ASP A 54 0.53 57.11 28.89
C ASP A 54 1.70 56.23 29.42
N GLY A 55 2.09 55.25 28.62
CA GLY A 55 3.11 54.26 28.96
C GLY A 55 2.64 53.10 29.84
N GLU A 56 1.43 53.05 30.37
CA GLU A 56 0.97 51.90 31.15
C GLU A 56 0.17 50.91 30.29
N PRO A 57 0.29 49.59 30.54
CA PRO A 57 -0.52 48.59 29.85
C PRO A 57 -1.98 48.68 30.30
N VAL A 58 -2.90 48.78 29.34
CA VAL A 58 -4.34 48.84 29.61
C VAL A 58 -4.96 47.46 29.44
N TYR A 59 -5.04 46.71 30.54
CA TYR A 59 -5.50 45.31 30.53
C TYR A 59 -6.94 45.12 30.01
N LYS A 60 -7.82 46.13 30.11
CA LYS A 60 -9.19 46.06 29.55
C LYS A 60 -9.19 45.89 28.02
N GLY A 61 -8.19 46.44 27.34
CA GLY A 61 -8.01 46.31 25.90
C GLY A 61 -7.19 45.09 25.49
N CYS A 62 -6.60 44.37 26.44
CA CYS A 62 -5.76 43.21 26.15
C CYS A 62 -6.57 42.12 25.46
N SER A 63 -5.98 41.52 24.43
CA SER A 63 -6.55 40.38 23.70
C SER A 63 -5.50 39.29 23.55
N ARG A 64 -5.95 38.03 23.64
CA ARG A 64 -5.09 36.84 23.53
C ARG A 64 -5.66 35.89 22.50
N THR A 65 -4.79 35.32 21.69
CA THR A 65 -5.08 34.17 20.84
C THR A 65 -4.23 32.98 21.28
N ASN A 66 -4.80 31.78 21.18
CA ASN A 66 -4.19 30.53 21.60
C ASN A 66 -3.31 29.93 20.49
N ILE A 67 -2.60 30.78 19.75
CA ILE A 67 -1.64 30.38 18.73
C ILE A 67 -0.32 31.09 18.99
N GLY A 68 0.77 30.41 18.67
CA GLY A 68 2.13 30.91 18.82
C GLY A 68 3.11 30.02 18.06
N GLY A 69 4.41 30.23 18.29
CA GLY A 69 5.49 29.51 17.62
C GLY A 69 5.46 27.97 17.79
N TYR A 70 4.95 27.47 18.92
CA TYR A 70 4.72 26.04 19.17
C TYR A 70 3.78 25.45 18.11
N HIS A 71 2.64 26.09 17.89
CA HIS A 71 1.64 25.62 16.93
C HIS A 71 2.19 25.63 15.49
N VAL A 72 3.06 26.58 15.17
CA VAL A 72 3.74 26.64 13.87
C VAL A 72 4.70 25.45 13.70
N THR A 73 5.51 25.16 14.73
CA THR A 73 6.42 23.99 14.72
C THR A 73 5.62 22.68 14.62
N ASP A 74 4.56 22.53 15.42
CA ASP A 74 3.75 21.32 15.43
C ASP A 74 3.07 21.09 14.07
N TYR A 75 2.50 22.15 13.50
CA TYR A 75 1.88 22.08 12.17
C TYR A 75 2.90 21.71 11.08
N LEU A 76 4.10 22.33 11.10
CA LEU A 76 5.18 21.97 10.17
C LEU A 76 5.60 20.50 10.33
N LYS A 77 5.75 20.02 11.58
CA LYS A 77 6.10 18.63 11.88
C LYS A 77 5.05 17.66 11.35
N GLN A 78 3.77 17.95 11.56
CA GLN A 78 2.66 17.14 11.06
C GLN A 78 2.64 17.09 9.54
N LEU A 79 2.79 18.24 8.86
CA LEU A 79 2.83 18.29 7.40
C LEU A 79 4.02 17.51 6.82
N LEU A 80 5.21 17.67 7.40
CA LEU A 80 6.40 16.92 6.97
C LEU A 80 6.25 15.42 7.19
N SER A 81 5.66 15.03 8.32
CA SER A 81 5.40 13.62 8.64
C SER A 81 4.41 12.98 7.66
N LEU A 82 3.39 13.73 7.24
CA LEU A 82 2.43 13.28 6.22
C LEU A 82 3.04 13.23 4.82
N LYS A 83 3.91 14.19 4.48
CA LYS A 83 4.57 14.28 3.17
C LYS A 83 5.68 13.24 2.99
N TYR A 84 6.41 12.90 4.07
CA TYR A 84 7.50 11.93 4.06
C TYR A 84 7.31 10.85 5.15
N PRO A 85 6.39 9.88 4.95
CA PRO A 85 6.05 8.88 5.95
C PRO A 85 7.26 8.00 6.39
N HIS A 86 8.19 7.74 5.48
CA HIS A 86 9.38 6.94 5.77
C HIS A 86 10.37 7.62 6.73
N HIS A 87 10.29 8.95 6.86
CA HIS A 87 11.21 9.75 7.65
C HIS A 87 10.56 10.36 8.90
N MET A 88 9.35 9.92 9.29
CA MET A 88 8.63 10.46 10.45
C MET A 88 9.48 10.51 11.73
N ALA A 89 10.27 9.46 11.98
CA ALA A 89 11.16 9.39 13.15
C ALA A 89 12.32 10.40 13.11
N ARG A 90 12.66 10.95 11.93
CA ARG A 90 13.73 11.95 11.75
C ARG A 90 13.27 13.37 12.02
N PHE A 91 11.96 13.64 11.96
CA PHE A 91 11.35 14.93 12.27
C PHE A 91 11.15 15.10 13.78
N THR A 92 12.26 15.18 14.52
CA THR A 92 12.24 15.53 15.94
C THR A 92 11.81 16.99 16.12
N TRP A 93 11.23 17.32 17.27
CA TRP A 93 10.75 18.68 17.57
C TRP A 93 11.82 19.74 17.33
N GLU A 94 12.99 19.56 17.94
CA GLU A 94 14.13 20.48 17.87
C GLU A 94 14.54 20.77 16.42
N LYS A 95 14.66 19.73 15.59
CA LYS A 95 15.04 19.90 14.18
C LYS A 95 13.98 20.64 13.38
N VAL A 96 12.71 20.36 13.63
CA VAL A 96 11.62 21.06 12.93
C VAL A 96 11.55 22.52 13.38
N GLU A 97 11.85 22.79 14.64
CA GLU A 97 11.98 24.15 15.16
C GLU A 97 13.13 24.91 14.49
N ASP A 98 14.30 24.28 14.33
CA ASP A 98 15.42 24.87 13.60
C ASP A 98 15.04 25.16 12.13
N LEU A 99 14.44 24.18 11.44
CA LEU A 99 13.96 24.35 10.05
C LEU A 99 12.95 25.49 9.93
N LYS A 100 12.05 25.61 10.91
CA LYS A 100 11.09 26.71 11.00
C LYS A 100 11.81 28.05 11.10
N MET A 101 12.76 28.18 12.02
CA MET A 101 13.46 29.46 12.23
C MET A 101 14.37 29.84 11.05
N GLU A 102 15.01 28.87 10.40
CA GLU A 102 15.94 29.11 9.29
C GLU A 102 15.27 29.28 7.93
N HIS A 103 14.14 28.60 7.69
CA HIS A 103 13.57 28.50 6.36
C HIS A 103 12.16 29.05 6.23
N CYS A 104 11.38 29.18 7.31
CA CYS A 104 10.03 29.74 7.18
C CYS A 104 10.03 31.27 7.11
N TYR A 105 9.01 31.81 6.44
CA TYR A 105 8.78 33.25 6.30
C TYR A 105 7.29 33.52 6.19
N VAL A 106 6.89 34.76 6.38
CA VAL A 106 5.49 35.18 6.24
C VAL A 106 5.35 35.92 4.90
N ALA A 107 4.43 35.46 4.06
CA ALA A 107 4.11 36.14 2.81
C ALA A 107 3.22 37.36 3.08
N THR A 108 3.46 38.47 2.39
CA THR A 108 2.64 39.68 2.50
C THR A 108 1.22 39.46 1.96
N ASP A 109 1.12 38.76 0.83
CA ASP A 109 -0.13 38.23 0.27
C ASP A 109 -0.01 36.71 0.07
N TYR A 110 -0.68 35.97 0.96
CA TYR A 110 -0.69 34.52 0.93
C TYR A 110 -1.28 33.94 -0.38
N ALA A 111 -2.30 34.59 -0.95
CA ALA A 111 -3.01 34.06 -2.10
C ALA A 111 -2.16 34.11 -3.38
N SER A 112 -1.43 35.21 -3.60
CA SER A 112 -0.49 35.30 -4.72
C SER A 112 0.68 34.34 -4.55
N GLU A 113 1.25 34.23 -3.35
CA GLU A 113 2.34 33.30 -3.06
C GLU A 113 1.90 31.83 -3.28
N ALA A 114 0.72 31.44 -2.81
CA ALA A 114 0.17 30.11 -3.04
C ALA A 114 -0.03 29.80 -4.54
N ARG A 115 -0.52 30.77 -5.31
CA ARG A 115 -0.68 30.63 -6.78
C ARG A 115 0.65 30.48 -7.50
N LEU A 116 1.70 31.13 -7.02
CA LEU A 116 3.06 31.04 -7.57
C LEU A 116 3.59 29.60 -7.44
N PHE A 117 3.45 28.99 -6.27
CA PHE A 117 3.84 27.58 -6.05
C PHE A 117 2.93 26.60 -6.81
N GLN A 118 1.63 26.88 -6.94
CA GLN A 118 0.72 26.04 -7.71
C GLN A 118 1.07 25.99 -9.21
N LYS A 119 1.58 27.11 -9.76
CA LYS A 119 1.99 27.20 -11.17
C LYS A 119 3.37 26.60 -11.45
N GLY A 120 4.17 26.30 -10.41
CA GLY A 120 5.54 25.80 -10.58
C GLY A 120 6.44 26.78 -11.33
N THR A 121 6.36 28.08 -11.02
CA THR A 121 7.23 29.09 -11.65
C THR A 121 8.69 28.92 -11.19
N LYS A 122 9.65 29.49 -11.95
CA LYS A 122 11.06 29.50 -11.55
C LYS A 122 11.28 30.11 -10.16
N GLU A 123 10.52 31.16 -9.83
CA GLU A 123 10.54 31.77 -8.51
C GLU A 123 10.13 30.79 -7.39
N ALA A 124 9.23 29.85 -7.67
CA ALA A 124 8.82 28.82 -6.71
C ALA A 124 9.95 27.82 -6.44
N GLU A 125 10.70 27.46 -7.48
CA GLU A 125 11.86 26.57 -7.37
C GLU A 125 12.99 27.24 -6.57
N GLU A 126 13.27 28.53 -6.84
CA GLU A 126 14.26 29.32 -6.09
C GLU A 126 13.90 29.47 -4.60
N LYS A 127 12.59 29.59 -4.32
CA LYS A 127 12.05 29.60 -2.96
C LYS A 127 11.88 28.20 -2.37
N THR A 128 12.14 27.11 -3.09
CA THR A 128 12.10 25.78 -2.48
C THR A 128 13.45 25.50 -1.82
N ARG A 129 13.43 24.98 -0.59
CA ARG A 129 14.63 24.59 0.16
C ARG A 129 14.70 23.09 0.31
N CYS A 130 15.90 22.53 0.16
CA CYS A 130 16.14 21.10 0.32
C CYS A 130 16.94 20.86 1.59
N TRP A 131 16.41 20.03 2.47
CA TRP A 131 17.10 19.54 3.66
C TRP A 131 17.49 18.09 3.44
N GLN A 132 18.80 17.82 3.37
CA GLN A 132 19.34 16.50 3.10
C GLN A 132 19.49 15.70 4.39
N LEU A 133 18.78 14.58 4.49
CA LEU A 133 18.99 13.60 5.55
C LEU A 133 20.22 12.71 5.26
N PRO A 134 20.87 12.16 6.30
CA PRO A 134 21.97 11.21 6.11
C PRO A 134 21.49 9.97 5.34
N TRP A 135 22.14 9.68 4.20
CA TRP A 135 21.87 8.51 3.37
C TRP A 135 23.13 7.66 3.26
N VAL A 136 22.98 6.36 3.47
CA VAL A 136 24.03 5.37 3.25
C VAL A 136 23.55 4.48 2.10
N PRO A 137 24.32 4.35 1.00
CA PRO A 137 23.95 3.47 -0.09
C PRO A 137 23.79 2.04 0.42
N PRO A 138 22.77 1.28 -0.02
CA PRO A 138 22.69 -0.13 0.29
C PRO A 138 23.94 -0.84 -0.25
N PRO A 139 24.47 -1.85 0.46
CA PRO A 139 25.58 -2.64 -0.03
C PRO A 139 25.17 -3.27 -1.36
N VAL A 140 25.96 -3.03 -2.40
CA VAL A 140 25.77 -3.69 -3.69
C VAL A 140 26.20 -5.13 -3.50
N GLU A 141 25.26 -6.08 -3.57
CA GLU A 141 25.60 -7.49 -3.68
C GLU A 141 26.30 -7.66 -5.02
N GLU A 142 27.63 -7.80 -4.99
CA GLU A 142 28.41 -8.14 -6.17
C GLU A 142 27.88 -9.47 -6.72
N PRO A 143 27.66 -9.60 -8.04
CA PRO A 143 27.21 -10.86 -8.60
C PRO A 143 28.18 -11.97 -8.18
N PRO A 144 27.69 -13.16 -7.80
CA PRO A 144 28.54 -14.24 -7.32
C PRO A 144 29.62 -14.52 -8.37
N SER A 145 30.88 -14.50 -7.93
CA SER A 145 32.05 -14.79 -8.79
C SER A 145 31.83 -16.08 -9.57
N GLU A 146 32.40 -16.17 -10.78
CA GLU A 146 32.33 -17.37 -11.63
C GLU A 146 32.70 -18.66 -10.87
N GLU A 147 33.61 -18.55 -9.89
CA GLU A 147 33.99 -19.65 -9.00
C GLU A 147 32.85 -20.14 -8.08
N GLU A 148 32.00 -19.23 -7.57
CA GLU A 148 30.87 -19.60 -6.71
C GLU A 148 29.74 -20.24 -7.51
N ILE A 149 29.52 -19.77 -8.74
CA ILE A 149 28.58 -20.36 -9.69
C ILE A 149 29.06 -21.78 -10.07
N ALA A 150 30.36 -21.95 -10.34
CA ALA A 150 30.96 -23.25 -10.61
C ALA A 150 30.86 -24.22 -9.42
N ARG A 151 31.06 -23.74 -8.18
CA ARG A 151 30.87 -24.56 -6.97
C ARG A 151 29.43 -25.03 -6.78
N LYS A 152 28.44 -24.14 -6.98
CA LYS A 152 27.02 -24.50 -6.90
C LYS A 152 26.62 -25.50 -7.99
N ALA A 153 27.15 -25.33 -9.22
CA ALA A 153 26.94 -26.28 -10.31
C ALA A 153 27.54 -27.67 -9.99
N ALA A 154 28.78 -27.72 -9.47
CA ALA A 154 29.45 -28.97 -9.09
C ALA A 154 28.73 -29.70 -7.95
N ILE A 155 28.16 -28.96 -6.98
CA ILE A 155 27.35 -29.55 -5.91
C ILE A 155 26.06 -30.16 -6.50
N LYS A 156 25.38 -29.45 -7.40
CA LYS A 156 24.16 -29.93 -8.06
C LYS A 156 24.43 -31.16 -8.92
N GLU A 157 25.56 -31.20 -9.62
CA GLU A 157 25.98 -32.35 -10.42
C GLU A 157 26.27 -33.58 -9.54
N ARG A 158 27.00 -33.42 -8.44
CA ARG A 158 27.27 -34.50 -7.47
C ARG A 158 25.98 -35.03 -6.84
N GLN A 159 25.02 -34.16 -6.53
CA GLN A 159 23.70 -34.58 -6.04
C GLN A 159 22.94 -35.39 -7.10
N GLY A 160 23.00 -34.96 -8.37
CA GLY A 160 22.44 -35.71 -9.50
C GLY A 160 23.07 -37.08 -9.69
N GLN A 161 24.40 -37.19 -9.57
CA GLN A 161 25.12 -38.47 -9.67
C GLN A 161 24.72 -39.44 -8.55
N ARG A 162 24.66 -38.98 -7.29
CA ARG A 162 24.20 -39.82 -6.15
C ARG A 162 22.80 -40.36 -6.34
N LEU A 163 21.89 -39.56 -6.91
CA LEU A 163 20.52 -40.00 -7.20
C LEU A 163 20.48 -41.09 -8.28
N ARG A 164 21.34 -40.99 -9.31
CA ARG A 164 21.46 -42.01 -10.36
C ARG A 164 22.04 -43.32 -9.80
N GLU A 165 23.10 -43.25 -9.01
CA GLU A 165 23.69 -44.43 -8.34
C GLU A 165 22.67 -45.13 -7.42
N MET A 166 21.89 -44.37 -6.65
CA MET A 166 20.83 -44.94 -5.80
C MET A 166 19.72 -45.59 -6.63
N ALA A 167 19.37 -45.01 -7.77
CA ALA A 167 18.37 -45.58 -8.69
C ALA A 167 18.88 -46.88 -9.35
N GLU A 168 20.15 -46.91 -9.76
CA GLU A 168 20.80 -48.11 -10.32
C GLU A 168 20.93 -49.22 -9.27
N ALA A 169 21.30 -48.89 -8.03
CA ALA A 169 21.34 -49.86 -6.93
C ALA A 169 19.95 -50.45 -6.62
N LYS A 170 18.89 -49.63 -6.59
CA LYS A 170 17.51 -50.13 -6.44
C LYS A 170 17.06 -50.98 -7.63
N ARG A 171 17.53 -50.66 -8.82
CA ARG A 171 17.24 -51.44 -10.02
C ARG A 171 17.93 -52.81 -9.96
N SER A 172 19.20 -52.87 -9.54
CA SER A 172 19.94 -54.13 -9.43
C SER A 172 19.42 -55.02 -8.30
N THR A 173 19.03 -54.47 -7.15
CA THR A 173 18.39 -55.25 -6.08
C THR A 173 17.08 -55.88 -6.55
N ARG A 174 16.25 -55.12 -7.28
CA ARG A 174 14.98 -55.61 -7.83
C ARG A 174 15.18 -56.69 -8.90
N ILE A 175 16.24 -56.60 -9.70
CA ILE A 175 16.61 -57.66 -10.64
C ILE A 175 16.96 -58.93 -9.87
N ASN A 176 17.82 -58.85 -8.85
CA ASN A 176 18.23 -60.00 -8.05
C ASN A 176 17.05 -60.66 -7.32
N GLU A 177 16.12 -59.87 -6.78
CA GLU A 177 14.89 -60.40 -6.16
C GLU A 177 14.05 -61.20 -7.15
N LEU A 178 13.84 -60.67 -8.36
CA LEU A 178 13.07 -61.33 -9.41
C LEU A 178 13.79 -62.59 -9.93
N GLU A 179 15.13 -62.59 -10.02
CA GLU A 179 15.91 -63.78 -10.39
C GLU A 179 15.82 -64.88 -9.32
N ASN A 180 15.88 -64.51 -8.04
CA ASN A 180 15.74 -65.46 -6.94
C ASN A 180 14.32 -66.05 -6.88
N GLN A 181 13.29 -65.22 -7.12
CA GLN A 181 11.91 -65.69 -7.23
C GLN A 181 11.76 -66.68 -8.39
N LEU A 182 12.37 -66.41 -9.55
CA LEU A 182 12.33 -67.33 -10.69
C LEU A 182 13.01 -68.66 -10.38
N ARG A 183 14.22 -68.65 -9.82
CA ARG A 183 14.91 -69.88 -9.41
C ARG A 183 14.11 -70.69 -8.39
N GLY A 184 13.45 -70.03 -7.45
CA GLY A 184 12.58 -70.68 -6.47
C GLY A 184 11.36 -71.34 -7.12
N LEU A 185 10.70 -70.65 -8.06
CA LEU A 185 9.56 -71.19 -8.80
C LEU A 185 9.95 -72.34 -9.72
N GLU A 186 11.11 -72.25 -10.40
CA GLU A 186 11.67 -73.32 -11.24
C GLU A 186 11.99 -74.57 -10.40
N PHE A 187 12.60 -74.40 -9.23
CA PHE A 187 12.89 -75.50 -8.31
C PHE A 187 11.60 -76.19 -7.81
N LEU A 188 10.58 -75.41 -7.46
CA LEU A 188 9.27 -75.97 -7.08
C LEU A 188 8.62 -76.75 -8.22
N LEU A 189 8.71 -76.25 -9.46
CA LEU A 189 8.22 -76.95 -10.64
C LEU A 189 8.95 -78.28 -10.87
N GLN A 190 10.27 -78.31 -10.70
CA GLN A 190 11.09 -79.51 -10.83
C GLN A 190 10.79 -80.55 -9.74
N GLN A 191 10.51 -80.11 -8.50
CA GLN A 191 10.09 -81.00 -7.42
C GLN A 191 8.70 -81.59 -7.67
N LEU A 192 7.79 -80.82 -8.26
CA LEU A 192 6.44 -81.27 -8.60
C LEU A 192 6.41 -82.29 -9.76
N GLU A 193 7.46 -82.41 -10.57
CA GLU A 193 7.55 -83.45 -11.61
C GLU A 193 7.72 -84.86 -11.04
N GLN A 194 8.18 -84.98 -9.79
CA GLN A 194 8.42 -86.28 -9.13
C GLN A 194 7.26 -86.74 -8.23
N VAL A 195 6.20 -85.94 -8.12
CA VAL A 195 5.06 -86.17 -7.22
C VAL A 195 3.83 -86.56 -8.04
N GLU A 196 3.08 -87.56 -7.61
CA GLU A 196 1.82 -87.96 -8.26
C GLU A 196 0.76 -86.85 -8.16
N GLU A 197 -0.07 -86.71 -9.20
CA GLU A 197 -1.01 -85.60 -9.36
C GLU A 197 -2.04 -85.48 -8.21
N SER A 198 -2.28 -86.58 -7.49
CA SER A 198 -3.17 -86.64 -6.33
C SER A 198 -2.55 -86.06 -5.05
N GLU A 199 -1.22 -85.98 -4.94
CA GLU A 199 -0.49 -85.53 -3.76
C GLU A 199 -0.01 -84.06 -3.87
N ILE A 200 -0.13 -83.46 -5.05
CA ILE A 200 0.23 -82.04 -5.33
C ILE A 200 -0.43 -81.05 -4.35
N PRO A 201 -1.74 -81.14 -4.03
CA PRO A 201 -2.37 -80.21 -3.09
C PRO A 201 -1.82 -80.31 -1.65
N TYR A 202 -1.32 -81.49 -1.25
CA TYR A 202 -0.71 -81.69 0.06
C TYR A 202 0.70 -81.11 0.10
N PHE A 203 1.48 -81.31 -0.97
CA PHE A 203 2.84 -80.79 -1.12
C PHE A 203 2.89 -79.25 -1.17
N LEU A 204 1.86 -78.61 -1.74
CA LEU A 204 1.81 -77.15 -1.90
C LEU A 204 1.19 -76.39 -0.72
N LYS A 205 0.77 -77.08 0.34
CA LYS A 205 0.12 -76.45 1.50
C LYS A 205 0.99 -75.38 2.19
N ASP A 206 2.31 -75.59 2.21
CA ASP A 206 3.26 -74.69 2.88
C ASP A 206 3.87 -73.62 1.95
N THR A 207 3.70 -73.74 0.64
CA THR A 207 4.27 -72.82 -0.37
C THR A 207 3.30 -71.71 -0.81
N GLY A 208 2.02 -71.82 -0.44
CA GLY A 208 1.00 -70.81 -0.73
C GLY A 208 0.42 -70.86 -2.16
N TYR A 209 0.74 -71.89 -2.94
CA TYR A 209 0.18 -72.15 -4.26
C TYR A 209 -0.85 -73.27 -4.19
N VAL A 210 -1.91 -73.21 -4.99
CA VAL A 210 -3.00 -74.20 -4.95
C VAL A 210 -2.86 -75.24 -6.07
N SER A 211 -2.19 -74.88 -7.16
CA SER A 211 -2.01 -75.77 -8.31
C SER A 211 -0.70 -75.53 -9.07
N ARG A 212 -0.28 -76.53 -9.86
CA ARG A 212 0.85 -76.43 -10.78
C ARG A 212 0.68 -75.27 -11.79
N GLN A 213 -0.54 -75.03 -12.27
CA GLN A 213 -0.85 -73.95 -13.20
C GLN A 213 -0.65 -72.55 -12.57
N GLU A 214 -0.90 -72.39 -11.27
CA GLU A 214 -0.62 -71.12 -10.57
C GLU A 214 0.88 -70.83 -10.48
N ILE A 215 1.71 -71.86 -10.31
CA ILE A 215 3.17 -71.72 -10.29
C ILE A 215 3.70 -71.36 -11.68
N GLU A 216 3.19 -72.01 -12.73
CA GLU A 216 3.54 -71.69 -14.13
C GLU A 216 3.14 -70.25 -14.51
N THR A 217 1.95 -69.79 -14.10
CA THR A 217 1.52 -68.40 -14.35
C THR A 217 2.29 -67.38 -13.50
N ALA A 218 2.70 -67.73 -12.28
CA ALA A 218 3.57 -66.91 -11.46
C ALA A 218 4.98 -66.79 -12.08
N LEU A 219 5.51 -67.89 -12.64
CA LEU A 219 6.79 -67.92 -13.35
C LEU A 219 6.75 -67.03 -14.60
N ALA A 220 5.67 -67.10 -15.39
CA ALA A 220 5.44 -66.22 -16.54
C ALA A 220 5.35 -64.73 -16.16
N LYS A 221 4.70 -64.40 -15.04
CA LYS A 221 4.61 -63.02 -14.53
C LYS A 221 5.95 -62.49 -14.00
N ALA A 222 6.70 -63.34 -13.30
CA ALA A 222 8.02 -63.01 -12.77
C ALA A 222 9.04 -62.80 -13.91
N THR A 223 9.03 -63.66 -14.94
CA THR A 223 9.89 -63.50 -16.14
C THR A 223 9.55 -62.24 -16.93
N GLN A 224 8.27 -61.91 -17.11
CA GLN A 224 7.87 -60.67 -17.77
C GLN A 224 8.29 -59.43 -16.97
N SER A 225 8.20 -59.50 -15.64
CA SER A 225 8.63 -58.42 -14.74
C SER A 225 10.14 -58.24 -14.78
N LEU A 226 10.91 -59.34 -14.81
CA LEU A 226 12.37 -59.32 -14.96
C LEU A 226 12.78 -58.66 -16.28
N ARG A 227 12.15 -59.04 -17.40
CA ARG A 227 12.41 -58.45 -18.73
C ARG A 227 12.17 -56.94 -18.76
N LYS A 228 11.06 -56.48 -18.15
CA LYS A 228 10.74 -55.04 -18.03
C LYS A 228 11.78 -54.28 -17.23
N VAL A 229 12.28 -54.85 -16.13
CA VAL A 229 13.29 -54.20 -15.29
C VAL A 229 14.68 -54.25 -15.93
N LYS A 230 15.03 -55.33 -16.64
CA LYS A 230 16.30 -55.44 -17.42
C LYS A 230 16.32 -54.59 -18.70
N GLY A 231 15.16 -54.16 -19.18
CA GLY A 231 15.07 -53.31 -20.38
C GLY A 231 15.23 -54.10 -21.68
N GLU A 232 15.02 -55.42 -21.63
CA GLU A 232 15.02 -56.26 -22.83
C GLU A 232 13.76 -55.98 -23.67
N PRO A 233 13.88 -55.79 -24.99
CA PRO A 233 12.71 -55.68 -25.86
C PRO A 233 11.89 -56.98 -25.80
N LYS A 234 10.56 -56.87 -25.88
CA LYS A 234 9.69 -58.05 -26.02
C LYS A 234 10.22 -58.90 -27.18
N GLY A 235 10.65 -60.14 -26.90
CA GLY A 235 11.04 -61.09 -27.94
C GLY A 235 9.91 -61.29 -28.93
N GLU A 236 10.24 -61.16 -30.21
CA GLU A 236 9.39 -61.35 -31.37
C GLU A 236 8.84 -62.79 -31.42
N GLN A 237 7.73 -63.03 -30.74
CA GLN A 237 6.69 -63.88 -31.28
C GLN A 237 5.63 -62.93 -31.79
N ALA A 238 5.38 -63.01 -33.10
CA ALA A 238 4.46 -62.19 -33.85
C ALA A 238 3.04 -62.23 -33.23
N GLU A 239 2.74 -61.28 -32.35
CA GLU A 239 1.46 -60.59 -32.46
C GLU A 239 1.62 -59.69 -33.67
N VAL A 240 1.23 -60.24 -34.82
CA VAL A 240 0.77 -59.46 -35.96
C VAL A 240 -0.05 -58.30 -35.38
N GLU A 241 0.25 -57.07 -35.81
CA GLU A 241 -0.67 -55.95 -35.67
C GLU A 241 -1.99 -56.35 -36.35
N GLU A 242 -2.84 -57.06 -35.62
CA GLU A 242 -4.22 -57.27 -36.02
C GLU A 242 -4.89 -55.92 -35.89
N LYS A 243 -5.42 -55.50 -37.03
CA LYS A 243 -6.40 -54.45 -37.25
C LYS A 243 -7.16 -54.10 -35.98
N THR A 244 -7.32 -52.79 -35.79
CA THR A 244 -7.99 -52.05 -34.72
C THR A 244 -9.41 -52.48 -34.27
N ASP A 245 -9.90 -53.65 -34.67
CA ASP A 245 -11.25 -54.14 -34.42
C ASP A 245 -11.36 -55.12 -33.23
N GLU A 246 -10.27 -55.64 -32.66
CA GLU A 246 -10.36 -56.68 -31.62
C GLU A 246 -10.20 -56.22 -30.15
N LYS A 247 -9.92 -54.94 -29.88
CA LYS A 247 -9.76 -54.47 -28.48
C LYS A 247 -11.09 -54.37 -27.71
N TYR A 248 -12.21 -54.30 -28.42
CA TYR A 248 -13.56 -54.21 -27.85
C TYR A 248 -14.56 -55.04 -28.67
N PRO A 249 -14.54 -56.39 -28.53
CA PRO A 249 -15.26 -57.29 -29.44
C PRO A 249 -16.79 -57.11 -29.44
N LEU A 250 -17.38 -56.70 -28.31
CA LEU A 250 -18.83 -56.56 -28.16
C LEU A 250 -19.37 -55.24 -28.73
N VAL A 251 -18.51 -54.26 -29.02
CA VAL A 251 -18.90 -52.92 -29.47
C VAL A 251 -19.56 -52.97 -30.84
N ASN A 252 -19.13 -53.88 -31.72
CA ASN A 252 -19.58 -53.99 -33.11
C ASN A 252 -20.76 -54.97 -33.32
N ILE A 253 -21.26 -55.64 -32.27
CA ILE A 253 -22.36 -56.63 -32.36
C ILE A 253 -23.72 -55.95 -32.09
N PRO A 254 -24.76 -56.09 -32.95
CA PRO A 254 -26.08 -55.48 -32.74
C PRO A 254 -26.78 -55.97 -31.46
N ASP A 255 -27.50 -55.06 -30.78
CA ASP A 255 -28.07 -55.28 -29.44
C ASP A 255 -29.06 -56.46 -29.35
N ASN A 256 -29.70 -56.83 -30.46
CA ASN A 256 -30.69 -57.92 -30.52
C ASN A 256 -30.07 -59.33 -30.41
N MET A 257 -28.74 -59.45 -30.47
CA MET A 257 -28.01 -60.72 -30.44
C MET A 257 -27.27 -60.95 -29.11
N LEU A 258 -27.46 -60.07 -28.12
CA LEU A 258 -26.70 -60.06 -26.87
C LEU A 258 -27.59 -60.40 -25.67
N THR A 259 -27.10 -61.23 -24.76
CA THR A 259 -27.76 -61.50 -23.46
C THR A 259 -27.68 -60.28 -22.54
N GLN A 260 -28.53 -60.22 -21.52
CA GLN A 260 -28.64 -59.05 -20.62
C GLN A 260 -27.31 -58.69 -19.91
N ASP A 261 -26.48 -59.68 -19.63
CA ASP A 261 -25.13 -59.48 -19.08
C ASP A 261 -24.10 -59.05 -20.14
N GLN A 262 -24.22 -59.53 -21.39
CA GLN A 262 -23.37 -59.10 -22.50
C GLN A 262 -23.67 -57.66 -22.95
N LEU A 263 -24.92 -57.20 -22.82
CA LEU A 263 -25.31 -55.79 -23.00
C LEU A 263 -24.72 -54.86 -21.93
N ARG A 264 -24.48 -55.36 -20.70
CA ARG A 264 -23.77 -54.61 -19.66
C ARG A 264 -22.28 -54.52 -19.97
N GLU A 265 -21.66 -55.63 -20.40
CA GLU A 265 -20.24 -55.65 -20.78
C GLU A 265 -19.97 -54.81 -22.05
N LYS A 266 -20.89 -54.81 -23.02
CA LYS A 266 -20.84 -53.93 -24.20
C LYS A 266 -20.84 -52.44 -23.82
N ARG A 267 -21.71 -52.03 -22.89
CA ARG A 267 -21.74 -50.65 -22.38
C ARG A 267 -20.43 -50.27 -21.67
N ARG A 268 -19.85 -51.19 -20.91
CA ARG A 268 -18.55 -51.01 -20.25
C ARG A 268 -17.40 -50.89 -21.25
N GLN A 269 -17.38 -51.71 -22.30
CA GLN A 269 -16.40 -51.64 -23.39
C GLN A 269 -16.52 -50.35 -24.21
N MET A 270 -17.74 -49.92 -24.51
CA MET A 270 -18.01 -48.63 -25.15
C MET A 270 -17.46 -47.46 -24.34
N PHE A 271 -17.66 -47.47 -23.02
CA PHE A 271 -17.16 -46.44 -22.09
C PHE A 271 -15.63 -46.39 -22.04
N LEU A 272 -14.97 -47.55 -21.99
CA LEU A 272 -13.50 -47.65 -22.01
C LEU A 272 -12.91 -47.14 -23.35
N LYS A 273 -13.55 -47.48 -24.47
CA LYS A 273 -13.18 -46.99 -25.81
C LYS A 273 -13.30 -45.48 -25.91
N THR A 274 -14.45 -44.92 -25.53
CA THR A 274 -14.66 -43.45 -25.54
C THR A 274 -13.71 -42.71 -24.62
N THR A 275 -13.38 -43.27 -23.46
CA THR A 275 -12.42 -42.65 -22.52
C THR A 275 -10.99 -42.67 -23.07
N SER A 276 -10.56 -43.79 -23.69
CA SER A 276 -9.23 -43.93 -24.30
C SER A 276 -9.08 -43.01 -25.52
N ASP A 277 -10.07 -43.00 -26.40
CA ASP A 277 -10.08 -42.18 -27.62
C ASP A 277 -10.14 -40.68 -27.26
N GLY A 278 -10.89 -40.31 -26.22
CA GLY A 278 -10.94 -38.95 -25.71
C GLY A 278 -9.58 -38.46 -25.18
N ARG A 279 -8.83 -39.32 -24.48
CA ARG A 279 -7.47 -39.00 -24.01
C ARG A 279 -6.48 -38.86 -25.17
N GLN A 280 -6.58 -39.72 -26.19
CA GLN A 280 -5.72 -39.63 -27.38
C GLN A 280 -6.01 -38.36 -28.19
N ARG A 281 -7.28 -38.02 -28.42
CA ARG A 281 -7.67 -36.77 -29.09
C ARG A 281 -7.22 -35.53 -28.32
N ALA A 282 -7.35 -35.52 -26.99
CA ALA A 282 -6.86 -34.41 -26.17
C ALA A 282 -5.33 -34.26 -26.23
N LYS A 283 -4.59 -35.38 -26.27
CA LYS A 283 -3.13 -35.36 -26.41
C LYS A 283 -2.71 -34.88 -27.80
N GLN A 284 -3.39 -35.32 -28.87
CA GLN A 284 -3.13 -34.86 -30.24
C GLN A 284 -3.42 -33.37 -30.39
N LYS A 285 -4.56 -32.89 -29.87
CA LYS A 285 -4.93 -31.47 -29.92
C LYS A 285 -3.91 -30.57 -29.22
N ARG A 286 -3.38 -30.97 -28.05
CA ARG A 286 -2.32 -30.23 -27.36
C ARG A 286 -1.02 -30.16 -28.17
N VAL A 287 -0.62 -31.28 -28.78
CA VAL A 287 0.59 -31.32 -29.62
C VAL A 287 0.42 -30.44 -30.86
N GLU A 288 -0.76 -30.42 -31.46
CA GLU A 288 -1.09 -29.56 -32.60
C GLU A 288 -1.08 -28.07 -32.21
N GLU A 289 -1.71 -27.69 -31.10
CA GLU A 289 -1.71 -26.33 -30.55
C GLU A 289 -0.29 -25.83 -30.21
N ASP A 290 0.56 -26.69 -29.64
CA ASP A 290 1.95 -26.35 -29.34
C ASP A 290 2.78 -26.15 -30.61
N LEU A 291 2.56 -26.99 -31.63
CA LEU A 291 3.26 -26.90 -32.93
C LEU A 291 2.83 -25.65 -33.72
N GLU A 292 1.55 -25.27 -33.66
CA GLU A 292 1.06 -24.00 -34.21
C GLU A 292 1.66 -22.79 -33.49
N ARG A 293 1.81 -22.85 -32.17
CA ARG A 293 2.42 -21.78 -31.36
C ARG A 293 3.89 -21.59 -31.71
N GLU A 294 4.64 -22.67 -31.85
CA GLU A 294 6.04 -22.62 -32.29
C GLU A 294 6.17 -22.02 -33.70
N ARG A 295 5.30 -22.40 -34.63
CA ARG A 295 5.30 -21.85 -35.99
C ARG A 295 5.01 -20.35 -36.02
N LYS A 296 4.08 -19.87 -35.18
CA LYS A 296 3.79 -18.43 -35.01
C LYS A 296 5.00 -17.67 -34.46
N ASN A 297 5.67 -18.22 -33.44
CA ASN A 297 6.85 -17.60 -32.85
C ASN A 297 8.01 -17.49 -33.85
N GLN A 298 8.23 -18.52 -34.67
CA GLN A 298 9.26 -18.51 -35.73
C GLN A 298 8.98 -17.45 -36.79
N LEU A 299 7.73 -17.31 -37.24
CA LEU A 299 7.33 -16.27 -38.19
C LEU A 299 7.51 -14.86 -37.61
N ASP A 300 7.19 -14.67 -36.33
CA ASP A 300 7.35 -13.39 -35.64
C ASP A 300 8.84 -13.02 -35.46
N GLU A 301 9.68 -14.01 -35.18
CA GLU A 301 11.13 -13.84 -35.09
C GLU A 301 11.77 -13.52 -36.46
N GLN A 302 11.26 -14.12 -37.55
CA GLN A 302 11.66 -13.75 -38.91
C GLN A 302 11.30 -12.29 -39.24
N LYS A 303 10.08 -11.85 -38.92
CA LYS A 303 9.67 -10.44 -39.11
C LYS A 303 10.54 -9.46 -38.34
N ARG A 304 10.95 -9.81 -37.11
CA ARG A 304 11.89 -9.03 -36.31
C ARG A 304 13.25 -8.89 -36.98
N LEU A 305 13.77 -9.98 -37.56
CA LEU A 305 15.07 -9.99 -38.24
C LEU A 305 15.05 -9.23 -39.57
N GLU A 306 13.93 -9.26 -40.30
CA GLU A 306 13.79 -8.58 -41.59
C GLU A 306 13.76 -7.06 -41.45
N ASN A 307 13.02 -6.50 -40.49
CA ASN A 307 12.95 -5.04 -40.27
C ASN A 307 12.68 -4.68 -38.79
N PRO A 308 13.73 -4.43 -37.98
CA PRO A 308 13.58 -4.16 -36.55
C PRO A 308 12.74 -2.93 -36.20
N GLU A 309 12.88 -1.82 -36.94
CA GLU A 309 12.16 -0.56 -36.64
C GLU A 309 10.66 -0.65 -36.94
N LEU A 310 10.28 -1.27 -38.07
CA LEU A 310 8.89 -1.50 -38.43
C LEU A 310 8.22 -2.47 -37.44
N TYR A 311 8.91 -3.54 -37.07
CA TYR A 311 8.44 -4.50 -36.07
C TYR A 311 8.20 -3.82 -34.70
N LEU A 312 9.11 -2.95 -34.25
CA LEU A 312 8.96 -2.20 -32.99
C LEU A 312 7.75 -1.25 -33.05
N GLY A 313 7.55 -0.57 -34.19
CA GLY A 313 6.36 0.25 -34.45
C GLY A 313 5.06 -0.56 -34.38
N GLU A 314 5.00 -1.71 -35.07
CA GLU A 314 3.86 -2.62 -35.07
C GLU A 314 3.58 -3.21 -33.68
N MET A 315 4.62 -3.47 -32.88
CA MET A 315 4.46 -3.96 -31.51
C MET A 315 3.91 -2.88 -30.58
N ARG A 316 4.31 -1.61 -30.75
CA ARG A 316 3.74 -0.49 -30.00
C ARG A 316 2.28 -0.21 -30.37
N THR A 317 1.90 -0.34 -31.65
CA THR A 317 0.50 -0.18 -32.06
C THR A 317 -0.37 -1.30 -31.50
N LYS A 318 0.10 -2.55 -31.60
CA LYS A 318 -0.57 -3.71 -30.96
C LYS A 318 -0.73 -3.54 -29.46
N TYR A 319 0.31 -3.08 -28.75
CA TYR A 319 0.24 -2.79 -27.32
C TYR A 319 -0.83 -1.74 -26.99
N LYS A 320 -0.89 -0.65 -27.77
CA LYS A 320 -1.87 0.41 -27.59
C LYS A 320 -3.30 -0.08 -27.82
N GLU A 321 -3.53 -0.84 -28.88
CA GLU A 321 -4.84 -1.41 -29.21
C GLU A 321 -5.32 -2.40 -28.13
N LEU A 322 -4.43 -3.27 -27.65
CA LEU A 322 -4.73 -4.21 -26.57
C LEU A 322 -5.02 -3.48 -25.25
N CYS A 323 -4.24 -2.46 -24.90
CA CYS A 323 -4.53 -1.62 -23.74
C CYS A 323 -5.92 -0.97 -23.83
N GLU A 324 -6.29 -0.41 -24.99
CA GLU A 324 -7.59 0.22 -25.19
C GLU A 324 -8.75 -0.80 -25.08
N LYS A 325 -8.59 -2.00 -25.61
CA LYS A 325 -9.58 -3.08 -25.47
C LYS A 325 -9.76 -3.52 -24.02
N VAL A 326 -8.67 -3.76 -23.29
CA VAL A 326 -8.72 -4.15 -21.87
C VAL A 326 -9.36 -3.04 -21.03
N GLU A 327 -9.01 -1.77 -21.27
CA GLU A 327 -9.63 -0.63 -20.57
C GLU A 327 -11.13 -0.48 -20.90
N GLN A 328 -11.54 -0.61 -22.16
CA GLN A 328 -12.95 -0.56 -22.56
C GLN A 328 -13.77 -1.68 -21.88
N ARG A 329 -13.20 -2.87 -21.78
CA ARG A 329 -13.84 -4.02 -21.13
C ARG A 329 -13.95 -3.83 -19.63
N LYS A 330 -12.88 -3.36 -18.97
CA LYS A 330 -12.90 -2.98 -17.54
C LYS A 330 -13.96 -1.91 -17.28
N ARG A 331 -14.11 -0.91 -18.15
CA ARG A 331 -15.16 0.12 -18.06
C ARG A 331 -16.58 -0.45 -18.21
N LEU A 332 -16.78 -1.40 -19.12
CA LEU A 332 -18.07 -2.09 -19.29
C LEU A 332 -18.42 -2.93 -18.06
N LYS A 333 -17.43 -3.62 -17.46
CA LYS A 333 -17.59 -4.37 -16.20
C LYS A 333 -17.91 -3.44 -15.02
N THR A 334 -17.25 -2.28 -14.89
CA THR A 334 -17.51 -1.32 -13.79
C THR A 334 -18.84 -0.58 -13.93
N ASN A 335 -19.27 -0.22 -15.15
CA ASN A 335 -20.55 0.46 -15.37
C ASN A 335 -21.76 -0.47 -15.22
N GLY A 336 -21.60 -1.77 -15.46
CA GLY A 336 -22.66 -2.77 -15.24
C GLY A 336 -23.08 -2.90 -13.77
N ASN A 337 -22.23 -2.50 -12.83
CA ASN A 337 -22.48 -2.59 -11.38
C ASN A 337 -23.13 -1.33 -10.77
N HIS A 338 -23.47 -0.30 -11.57
CA HIS A 338 -24.06 0.95 -11.08
C HIS A 338 -25.42 1.26 -11.72
N SER A 339 -26.35 0.31 -11.63
CA SER A 339 -27.79 0.56 -11.78
C SER A 339 -28.49 0.50 -10.42
N ASN A 340 -28.48 1.65 -9.73
CA ASN A 340 -29.50 2.17 -8.81
C ASN A 340 -30.09 1.24 -7.74
N GLY A 341 -29.53 1.31 -6.52
CA GLY A 341 -30.19 0.87 -5.31
C GLY A 341 -31.25 1.86 -4.85
N ASN A 342 -32.53 1.47 -4.91
CA ASN A 342 -33.56 2.02 -4.03
C ASN A 342 -34.73 1.03 -3.85
N GLY A 343 -35.07 0.71 -2.60
CA GLY A 343 -36.37 0.15 -2.22
C GLY A 343 -36.37 -1.25 -1.61
N MET A 344 -36.60 -1.32 -0.30
CA MET A 344 -37.20 -2.48 0.35
C MET A 344 -38.63 -2.70 -0.18
N SER A 345 -38.98 -3.93 -0.55
CA SER A 345 -40.23 -4.65 -0.22
C SER A 345 -40.46 -5.80 -1.20
N GLY A 346 -41.07 -6.88 -0.71
CA GLY A 346 -41.32 -8.11 -1.46
C GLY A 346 -42.15 -7.91 -2.73
N GLY A 347 -41.81 -8.67 -3.76
CA GLY A 347 -42.55 -8.72 -5.02
C GLY A 347 -41.73 -9.43 -6.09
N VAL A 348 -42.19 -10.62 -6.48
CA VAL A 348 -41.61 -11.48 -7.50
C VAL A 348 -41.39 -10.71 -8.81
N GLY A 349 -40.13 -10.46 -9.17
CA GLY A 349 -39.71 -9.76 -10.39
C GLY A 349 -38.91 -10.69 -11.30
N ARG A 350 -39.63 -11.34 -12.20
CA ARG A 350 -39.15 -12.26 -13.24
C ARG A 350 -38.42 -11.47 -14.35
N GLY A 351 -37.12 -11.70 -14.56
CA GLY A 351 -36.50 -11.42 -15.87
C GLY A 351 -35.16 -10.69 -15.90
N GLU A 352 -34.13 -11.15 -15.19
CA GLU A 352 -32.76 -10.97 -15.69
C GLU A 352 -32.52 -11.96 -16.84
N ARG A 353 -31.95 -11.47 -17.93
CA ARG A 353 -31.85 -12.20 -19.20
C ARG A 353 -30.74 -13.26 -19.08
N LEU A 354 -31.11 -14.44 -18.58
CA LEU A 354 -30.31 -15.66 -18.66
C LEU A 354 -29.74 -15.85 -20.07
N ASN A 355 -28.44 -16.15 -20.16
CA ASN A 355 -27.74 -16.46 -21.41
C ASN A 355 -28.43 -17.63 -22.13
N ALA A 356 -28.30 -17.76 -23.46
CA ALA A 356 -29.00 -18.78 -24.25
C ALA A 356 -28.77 -20.21 -23.69
N ALA A 357 -27.54 -20.50 -23.28
CA ALA A 357 -27.15 -21.75 -22.62
C ALA A 357 -27.83 -21.93 -21.24
N GLN A 358 -27.92 -20.86 -20.43
CA GLN A 358 -28.60 -20.89 -19.13
C GLN A 358 -30.13 -21.05 -19.26
N ARG A 359 -30.74 -20.50 -20.31
CA ARG A 359 -32.17 -20.73 -20.63
C ARG A 359 -32.43 -22.15 -21.09
N GLU A 360 -31.55 -22.71 -21.91
CA GLU A 360 -31.66 -24.11 -22.34
C GLU A 360 -31.47 -25.07 -21.15
N ARG A 361 -30.51 -24.77 -20.27
CA ARG A 361 -30.30 -25.46 -18.99
C ARG A 361 -31.54 -25.43 -18.09
N MET A 362 -32.12 -24.25 -17.87
CA MET A 362 -33.36 -24.09 -17.10
C MET A 362 -34.53 -24.83 -17.76
N ARG A 363 -34.64 -24.80 -19.09
CA ARG A 363 -35.66 -25.54 -19.83
C ARG A 363 -35.49 -27.04 -19.66
N LEU A 364 -34.26 -27.56 -19.81
CA LEU A 364 -33.92 -28.99 -19.66
C LEU A 364 -34.15 -29.49 -18.23
N LEU A 365 -33.74 -28.72 -17.21
CA LEU A 365 -34.02 -29.00 -15.80
C LEU A 365 -35.53 -29.03 -15.52
N THR A 366 -36.28 -28.09 -16.10
CA THR A 366 -37.74 -28.05 -15.91
C THR A 366 -38.42 -29.23 -16.60
N THR A 367 -38.00 -29.64 -17.80
CA THR A 367 -38.52 -30.86 -18.44
C THR A 367 -38.12 -32.13 -17.70
N ALA A 368 -36.88 -32.25 -17.24
CA ALA A 368 -36.43 -33.44 -16.49
C ALA A 368 -37.17 -33.59 -15.15
N ALA A 369 -37.50 -32.47 -14.49
CA ALA A 369 -38.24 -32.46 -13.23
C ALA A 369 -39.75 -32.73 -13.38
N PHE A 370 -40.37 -32.36 -14.51
CA PHE A 370 -41.84 -32.45 -14.68
C PHE A 370 -42.33 -33.68 -15.46
N ASP A 371 -41.49 -34.39 -16.21
CA ASP A 371 -41.96 -35.42 -17.14
C ASP A 371 -42.20 -36.81 -16.52
N ARG A 372 -42.24 -36.93 -15.18
CA ARG A 372 -42.56 -38.21 -14.50
C ARG A 372 -43.55 -37.97 -13.38
N GLY A 373 -44.84 -38.11 -13.73
CA GLY A 373 -45.98 -37.83 -12.87
C GLY A 373 -45.92 -38.47 -11.47
N LYS A 374 -46.53 -37.74 -10.52
CA LYS A 374 -46.57 -37.91 -9.06
C LYS A 374 -45.35 -37.44 -8.30
N GLY A 375 -45.27 -36.12 -8.09
CA GLY A 375 -45.02 -35.43 -6.80
C GLY A 375 -43.83 -35.81 -5.90
N GLU A 376 -43.02 -36.82 -6.22
CA GLU A 376 -41.86 -37.23 -5.45
C GLU A 376 -40.61 -37.04 -6.32
N ASP A 377 -39.69 -36.23 -5.81
CA ASP A 377 -38.42 -35.90 -6.44
C ASP A 377 -37.47 -37.11 -6.37
N ASN A 378 -37.42 -37.87 -7.46
CA ASN A 378 -36.51 -39.01 -7.63
C ASN A 378 -35.29 -38.68 -8.50
N PHE A 379 -34.99 -37.39 -8.69
CA PHE A 379 -33.86 -36.94 -9.50
C PHE A 379 -32.53 -37.31 -8.81
N GLY A 380 -31.70 -38.13 -9.47
CA GLY A 380 -30.43 -38.64 -8.94
C GLY A 380 -30.41 -40.13 -8.59
N ALA A 381 -31.55 -40.83 -8.69
CA ALA A 381 -31.65 -42.27 -8.43
C ALA A 381 -31.21 -43.16 -9.62
N LYS A 382 -31.03 -42.59 -10.82
CA LYS A 382 -30.54 -43.31 -12.01
C LYS A 382 -29.23 -42.70 -12.51
N ASP A 383 -28.31 -43.54 -12.99
CA ASP A 383 -27.00 -43.13 -13.54
C ASP A 383 -27.10 -42.11 -14.71
N GLU A 384 -28.25 -42.02 -15.38
CA GLU A 384 -28.52 -41.04 -16.45
C GLU A 384 -28.64 -39.61 -15.91
N ASP A 385 -29.13 -39.41 -14.69
CA ASP A 385 -29.26 -38.09 -14.05
C ASP A 385 -27.88 -37.51 -13.70
N TRP A 386 -26.91 -38.38 -13.45
CA TRP A 386 -25.50 -38.02 -13.20
C TRP A 386 -24.79 -37.58 -14.49
N GLN A 387 -25.23 -38.04 -15.66
CA GLN A 387 -24.71 -37.57 -16.95
C GLN A 387 -25.15 -36.12 -17.21
N LEU A 388 -26.35 -35.72 -16.77
CA LEU A 388 -26.81 -34.34 -16.84
C LEU A 388 -25.95 -33.42 -15.96
N TYR A 389 -25.57 -33.86 -14.75
CA TYR A 389 -24.62 -33.12 -13.91
C TYR A 389 -23.25 -32.96 -14.56
N LYS A 390 -22.75 -33.98 -15.27
CA LYS A 390 -21.42 -33.96 -15.89
C LYS A 390 -21.37 -33.14 -17.19
N LEU A 391 -22.49 -33.09 -17.92
CA LEU A 391 -22.65 -32.18 -19.05
C LEU A 391 -22.78 -30.73 -18.57
N MET A 392 -23.45 -30.50 -17.44
CA MET A 392 -23.57 -29.18 -16.80
C MET A 392 -22.31 -28.71 -16.05
N SER A 393 -21.47 -29.62 -15.55
CA SER A 393 -20.22 -29.25 -14.87
C SER A 393 -19.12 -28.89 -15.85
N LYS A 394 -19.21 -29.35 -17.10
CA LYS A 394 -18.19 -29.12 -18.12
C LYS A 394 -18.19 -27.69 -18.66
N ASP A 395 -19.36 -27.04 -18.66
CA ASP A 395 -19.49 -25.62 -19.02
C ASP A 395 -19.36 -24.70 -17.78
N ASN A 396 -19.38 -25.26 -16.56
CA ASN A 396 -19.08 -24.50 -15.33
C ASN A 396 -17.57 -24.34 -15.08
N ASP A 397 -16.72 -25.15 -15.74
CA ASP A 397 -15.27 -24.93 -15.75
C ASP A 397 -14.86 -23.86 -16.79
N ASP A 398 -15.80 -23.37 -17.62
CA ASP A 398 -15.61 -22.21 -18.52
C ASP A 398 -16.00 -20.87 -17.85
N ASP A 399 -16.57 -20.90 -16.63
CA ASP A 399 -16.83 -19.71 -15.80
C ASP A 399 -15.68 -19.40 -14.83
N ASP A 400 -14.64 -20.24 -14.78
CA ASP A 400 -13.31 -19.77 -14.37
C ASP A 400 -12.77 -19.01 -15.58
N GLU A 401 -13.13 -17.71 -15.70
CA GLU A 401 -12.51 -16.78 -16.66
C GLU A 401 -11.00 -16.82 -16.37
N GLY A 402 -10.31 -17.77 -17.00
CA GLY A 402 -8.87 -17.76 -17.15
C GLY A 402 -8.46 -16.38 -17.68
N PRO A 403 -7.21 -15.95 -17.45
CA PRO A 403 -6.79 -14.60 -17.83
C PRO A 403 -7.23 -14.33 -19.27
N ASP A 404 -8.05 -13.27 -19.43
CA ASP A 404 -8.69 -12.91 -20.70
C ASP A 404 -7.65 -13.04 -21.82
N GLU A 405 -7.98 -13.66 -22.97
CA GLU A 405 -7.02 -13.87 -24.05
C GLU A 405 -6.29 -12.56 -24.40
N ASP A 406 -7.02 -11.43 -24.43
CA ASP A 406 -6.48 -10.08 -24.60
C ASP A 406 -5.50 -9.64 -23.49
N GLU A 407 -5.73 -10.01 -22.22
CA GLU A 407 -4.82 -9.71 -21.10
C GLU A 407 -3.55 -10.58 -21.15
N THR A 408 -3.68 -11.86 -21.53
CA THR A 408 -2.52 -12.72 -21.75
C THR A 408 -1.67 -12.27 -22.94
N GLU A 409 -2.32 -11.81 -24.02
CA GLU A 409 -1.64 -11.24 -25.18
C GLU A 409 -0.97 -9.90 -24.84
N LEU A 410 -1.63 -9.04 -24.05
CA LEU A 410 -1.05 -7.79 -23.57
C LEU A 410 0.21 -8.02 -22.74
N ALA A 411 0.17 -9.01 -21.83
CA ALA A 411 1.34 -9.39 -21.02
C ALA A 411 2.50 -9.92 -21.88
N ARG A 412 2.21 -10.75 -22.90
CA ARG A 412 3.23 -11.25 -23.85
C ARG A 412 3.85 -10.11 -24.66
N VAL A 413 3.02 -9.22 -25.23
CA VAL A 413 3.49 -8.06 -26.01
C VAL A 413 4.29 -7.10 -25.13
N SER A 414 3.88 -6.88 -23.88
CA SER A 414 4.59 -6.05 -22.91
C SER A 414 5.97 -6.61 -22.57
N SER A 415 6.07 -7.90 -22.24
CA SER A 415 7.33 -8.59 -21.96
C SER A 415 8.26 -8.53 -23.18
N ARG A 416 7.72 -8.72 -24.38
CA ARG A 416 8.50 -8.66 -25.62
C ARG A 416 8.99 -7.24 -25.95
N LEU A 417 8.20 -6.21 -25.66
CA LEU A 417 8.62 -4.82 -25.80
C LEU A 417 9.71 -4.44 -24.80
N GLN A 418 9.67 -4.96 -23.56
CA GLN A 418 10.73 -4.75 -22.57
C GLN A 418 12.06 -5.43 -22.96
N GLU A 419 12.01 -6.59 -23.61
CA GLU A 419 13.21 -7.27 -24.13
C GLU A 419 13.87 -6.50 -25.29
N ILE A 420 13.07 -5.82 -26.11
CA ILE A 420 13.54 -5.14 -27.33
C ILE A 420 13.91 -3.69 -27.06
N ASP A 421 13.15 -3.01 -26.19
CA ASP A 421 13.35 -1.61 -25.81
C ASP A 421 13.47 -1.47 -24.28
N PRO A 422 14.69 -1.32 -23.74
CA PRO A 422 14.89 -1.12 -22.31
C PRO A 422 14.35 0.24 -21.79
N THR A 423 13.94 1.15 -22.68
CA THR A 423 13.27 2.42 -22.30
C THR A 423 11.74 2.29 -22.24
N PHE A 424 11.18 1.15 -22.63
CA PHE A 424 9.74 0.90 -22.57
C PHE A 424 9.28 0.62 -21.13
N VAL A 425 8.42 1.49 -20.61
CA VAL A 425 7.76 1.32 -19.31
C VAL A 425 6.28 0.99 -19.54
N PRO A 426 5.79 -0.17 -19.11
CA PRO A 426 4.36 -0.49 -19.17
C PRO A 426 3.55 0.56 -18.42
N LYS A 427 2.35 0.87 -18.93
CA LYS A 427 1.44 1.80 -18.26
C LYS A 427 1.05 1.18 -16.91
N PRO A 428 1.30 1.85 -15.76
CA PRO A 428 0.92 1.31 -14.46
C PRO A 428 -0.59 1.16 -14.40
N GLU A 429 -1.08 0.01 -13.96
CA GLU A 429 -2.51 -0.24 -13.81
C GLU A 429 -3.13 0.82 -12.88
N SER A 430 -3.97 1.69 -13.43
CA SER A 430 -4.75 2.66 -12.66
C SER A 430 -6.11 2.07 -12.30
N GLY A 431 -6.20 1.31 -11.20
CA GLY A 431 -7.49 0.88 -10.61
C GLY A 431 -7.38 -0.33 -9.68
N PRO A 432 -8.09 -0.37 -8.53
CA PRO A 432 -7.80 -1.26 -7.42
C PRO A 432 -8.50 -2.61 -7.58
N SER A 433 -7.75 -3.63 -7.98
CA SER A 433 -8.13 -5.03 -7.77
C SER A 433 -6.90 -5.91 -7.90
N GLN A 434 -5.94 -5.73 -6.98
CA GLN A 434 -5.04 -6.81 -6.63
C GLN A 434 -5.64 -7.51 -5.42
N SER A 435 -5.92 -8.79 -5.59
CA SER A 435 -6.27 -9.72 -4.52
C SER A 435 -5.28 -9.58 -3.37
N ALA A 436 -5.82 -9.49 -2.15
CA ALA A 436 -5.07 -9.27 -0.93
C ALA A 436 -4.07 -10.41 -0.65
N ALA A 437 -2.78 -10.16 -0.85
CA ALA A 437 -1.66 -10.79 -0.12
C ALA A 437 -0.26 -10.28 -0.49
N ASP A 438 -0.07 -9.45 -1.53
CA ASP A 438 1.22 -8.79 -1.74
C ASP A 438 1.21 -7.42 -1.05
N MET A 439 1.90 -7.35 0.11
CA MET A 439 2.40 -6.08 0.63
C MET A 439 3.04 -5.32 -0.54
N PRO A 440 2.71 -4.03 -0.78
CA PRO A 440 3.35 -3.27 -1.84
C PRO A 440 4.85 -3.38 -1.61
N ARG A 441 5.57 -4.04 -2.53
CA ARG A 441 7.02 -4.15 -2.45
C ARG A 441 7.56 -2.72 -2.47
N SER A 442 7.89 -2.20 -1.29
CA SER A 442 8.44 -0.86 -1.15
C SER A 442 9.74 -0.86 -1.93
N ARG A 443 9.80 -0.06 -3.01
CA ARG A 443 11.07 0.16 -3.70
C ARG A 443 12.12 0.58 -2.67
N PRO A 444 13.38 0.12 -2.79
CA PRO A 444 14.43 0.59 -1.91
C PRO A 444 14.51 2.12 -2.00
N LEU A 445 14.62 2.77 -0.84
CA LEU A 445 14.73 4.21 -0.76
C LEU A 445 16.03 4.66 -1.45
N THR A 446 15.91 5.57 -2.40
CA THR A 446 17.05 6.16 -3.11
C THR A 446 17.60 7.35 -2.33
N LYS A 447 18.75 7.88 -2.76
CA LYS A 447 19.32 9.11 -2.18
C LYS A 447 18.35 10.29 -2.24
N GLU A 448 17.55 10.37 -3.29
CA GLU A 448 16.55 11.43 -3.49
C GLU A 448 15.42 11.34 -2.45
N ASP A 449 15.05 10.14 -2.00
CA ASP A 449 14.03 10.00 -0.96
C ASP A 449 14.47 10.56 0.39
N PHE A 450 15.78 10.73 0.61
CA PHE A 450 16.34 11.37 1.81
C PHE A 450 16.43 12.89 1.67
N GLN A 451 15.94 13.46 0.57
CA GLN A 451 15.83 14.92 0.38
C GLN A 451 14.46 15.40 0.81
N ILE A 452 14.43 16.22 1.86
CA ILE A 452 13.22 16.82 2.38
C ILE A 452 13.06 18.20 1.74
N LEU A 453 12.17 18.29 0.75
CA LEU A 453 11.83 19.55 0.08
C LEU A 453 10.78 20.32 0.89
N LEU A 454 11.17 21.51 1.32
CA LEU A 454 10.36 22.55 1.96
C LEU A 454 9.98 23.60 0.90
N GLY A 455 8.71 23.57 0.47
CA GLY A 455 8.18 24.50 -0.52
C GLY A 455 7.07 25.33 0.11
N VAL A 456 5.82 24.93 -0.15
CA VAL A 456 4.61 25.60 0.35
C VAL A 456 4.59 25.69 1.87
N GLU A 457 5.17 24.72 2.57
CA GLU A 457 5.22 24.64 4.02
C GLU A 457 5.95 25.86 4.64
N ARG A 458 6.91 26.46 3.90
CA ARG A 458 7.72 27.59 4.38
C ARG A 458 6.90 28.82 4.75
N PHE A 459 5.86 29.12 3.96
CA PHE A 459 4.97 30.26 4.22
C PHE A 459 3.60 29.85 4.75
N ARG A 460 3.15 28.62 4.45
CA ARG A 460 1.87 28.10 4.96
C ARG A 460 1.88 27.88 6.46
N CYS A 461 2.98 27.42 7.06
CA CYS A 461 3.00 27.13 8.49
C CYS A 461 2.94 28.41 9.34
N PRO A 462 3.72 29.48 9.06
CA PRO A 462 3.61 30.74 9.78
C PRO A 462 2.27 31.47 9.53
N GLU A 463 1.58 31.21 8.42
CA GLU A 463 0.31 31.86 8.10
C GLU A 463 -0.78 31.58 9.14
N ILE A 464 -0.66 30.52 9.93
CA ILE A 464 -1.62 30.21 11.01
C ILE A 464 -1.67 31.32 12.08
N LEU A 465 -0.64 32.18 12.17
CA LEU A 465 -0.66 33.37 13.03
C LEU A 465 -1.72 34.39 12.59
N PHE A 466 -2.04 34.43 11.30
CA PHE A 466 -3.07 35.30 10.69
C PHE A 466 -4.36 34.53 10.39
N HIS A 467 -4.26 33.23 10.09
CA HIS A 467 -5.41 32.37 9.81
C HIS A 467 -5.42 31.12 10.71
N PRO A 468 -5.79 31.27 12.00
CA PRO A 468 -5.94 30.19 12.98
C PRO A 468 -6.76 28.98 12.50
N ASN A 469 -7.77 29.24 11.67
CA ASN A 469 -8.70 28.24 11.15
C ASN A 469 -7.98 27.15 10.32
N LEU A 470 -6.77 27.40 9.80
CA LEU A 470 -5.97 26.42 9.06
C LEU A 470 -5.58 25.19 9.91
N VAL A 471 -5.53 25.35 11.23
CA VAL A 471 -5.27 24.28 12.21
C VAL A 471 -6.52 23.93 13.03
N GLY A 472 -7.71 24.40 12.61
CA GLY A 472 -8.98 24.14 13.28
C GLY A 472 -9.19 24.92 14.58
N ILE A 473 -8.48 26.04 14.77
CA ILE A 473 -8.68 26.93 15.92
C ILE A 473 -9.59 28.08 15.50
N ASP A 474 -10.80 28.10 16.06
CA ASP A 474 -11.82 29.14 15.79
C ASP A 474 -11.53 30.43 16.60
N GLN A 475 -10.43 31.11 16.28
CA GLN A 475 -10.04 32.40 16.87
C GLN A 475 -9.55 33.37 15.79
N THR A 476 -9.46 34.65 16.15
CA THR A 476 -9.01 35.71 15.24
C THR A 476 -7.51 35.64 14.97
N GLY A 477 -7.08 36.10 13.79
CA GLY A 477 -5.68 36.27 13.43
C GLY A 477 -4.98 37.40 14.21
N LEU A 478 -3.68 37.55 14.02
CA LEU A 478 -2.86 38.57 14.68
C LEU A 478 -3.34 40.01 14.42
N ASP A 479 -3.58 40.32 13.15
CA ASP A 479 -4.09 41.59 12.64
C ASP A 479 -5.52 41.88 13.12
N GLU A 480 -6.41 40.91 13.03
CA GLU A 480 -7.77 41.02 13.53
C GLU A 480 -7.81 41.21 15.05
N THR A 481 -6.93 40.53 15.78
CA THR A 481 -6.80 40.64 17.24
C THR A 481 -6.34 42.04 17.65
N ALA A 482 -5.47 42.68 16.85
CA ALA A 482 -5.15 44.10 17.02
C ALA A 482 -6.39 44.98 16.88
N GLY A 483 -7.22 44.72 15.86
CA GLY A 483 -8.53 45.38 15.70
C GLY A 483 -9.47 45.17 16.89
N VAL A 484 -9.56 43.95 17.41
CA VAL A 484 -10.38 43.62 18.60
C VAL A 484 -9.87 44.37 19.83
N SER A 485 -8.55 44.43 20.03
CA SER A 485 -7.93 45.13 21.15
C SER A 485 -8.29 46.62 21.17
N MET A 486 -8.19 47.29 20.03
CA MET A 486 -8.57 48.70 19.89
C MET A 486 -10.06 48.91 20.16
N ARG A 487 -10.93 48.07 19.57
CA ARG A 487 -12.39 48.15 19.75
C ARG A 487 -12.83 47.98 21.22
N ARG A 488 -12.09 47.22 22.02
CA ARG A 488 -12.36 47.04 23.46
C ARG A 488 -12.07 48.30 24.28
N LEU A 489 -11.13 49.15 23.84
CA LEU A 489 -10.73 50.34 24.58
C LEU A 489 -11.68 51.51 24.39
N SER A 490 -12.10 51.78 23.15
CA SER A 490 -13.02 52.87 22.88
C SER A 490 -13.70 52.64 21.54
N SER A 491 -15.03 52.57 21.53
CA SER A 491 -15.79 52.39 20.29
C SER A 491 -15.91 53.67 19.45
N LYS A 492 -15.39 54.82 19.93
CA LYS A 492 -15.60 56.15 19.31
C LYS A 492 -14.43 57.15 19.39
N ASP A 493 -13.30 56.82 20.01
CA ASP A 493 -12.16 57.75 20.09
C ASP A 493 -11.16 57.48 18.96
N GLN A 494 -11.40 58.10 17.82
CA GLN A 494 -10.54 57.98 16.64
C GLN A 494 -9.12 58.48 16.90
N VAL A 495 -8.95 59.50 17.75
CA VAL A 495 -7.62 60.06 18.08
C VAL A 495 -6.80 59.06 18.87
N LEU A 496 -7.41 58.37 19.84
CA LEU A 496 -6.74 57.30 20.58
C LEU A 496 -6.34 56.16 19.64
N GLU A 497 -7.24 55.71 18.76
CA GLU A 497 -6.91 54.64 17.82
C GLU A 497 -5.76 55.01 16.89
N GLU A 498 -5.72 56.25 16.38
CA GLU A 498 -4.61 56.76 15.56
C GLU A 498 -3.29 56.80 16.32
N ARG A 499 -3.31 57.22 17.59
CA ARG A 499 -2.12 57.18 18.46
C ARG A 499 -1.61 55.74 18.66
N LEU A 500 -2.52 54.81 18.91
CA LEU A 500 -2.19 53.39 19.11
C LEU A 500 -1.59 52.76 17.85
N THR A 501 -2.12 53.06 16.66
CA THR A 501 -1.61 52.50 15.39
C THR A 501 -0.35 53.18 14.89
N ASN A 502 -0.11 54.44 15.29
CA ASN A 502 1.11 55.15 14.96
C ASN A 502 2.35 54.61 15.71
N SER A 503 2.16 53.70 16.67
CA SER A 503 3.26 53.07 17.41
C SER A 503 2.94 51.63 17.77
N ILE A 504 3.14 50.71 16.83
CA ILE A 504 2.91 49.28 17.04
C ILE A 504 4.25 48.58 17.25
N LEU A 505 4.53 48.12 18.47
CA LEU A 505 5.74 47.38 18.80
C LEU A 505 5.51 45.87 18.67
N MET A 506 6.35 45.21 17.89
CA MET A 506 6.40 43.76 17.80
C MET A 506 7.53 43.19 18.66
N THR A 507 7.18 42.28 19.57
CA THR A 507 8.15 41.59 20.46
C THR A 507 7.82 40.11 20.60
N GLY A 508 8.74 39.30 21.12
CA GLY A 508 8.60 37.84 21.20
C GLY A 508 9.29 37.08 20.06
N GLY A 509 9.60 35.80 20.30
CA GLY A 509 10.43 35.00 19.40
C GLY A 509 9.86 34.77 18.00
N SER A 510 8.53 34.70 17.87
CA SER A 510 7.90 34.52 16.55
C SER A 510 7.97 35.79 15.68
N CYS A 511 8.41 36.93 16.23
CA CYS A 511 8.63 38.17 15.46
C CYS A 511 9.85 38.12 14.53
N LEU A 512 10.65 37.06 14.62
CA LEU A 512 11.86 36.89 13.81
C LEU A 512 11.55 36.40 12.39
N TYR A 513 10.31 36.01 12.08
CA TYR A 513 9.95 35.63 10.71
C TYR A 513 10.13 36.81 9.74
N PRO A 514 10.85 36.61 8.62
CA PRO A 514 10.91 37.58 7.55
C PRO A 514 9.49 37.86 7.00
N GLY A 515 9.16 39.13 6.74
CA GLY A 515 7.88 39.55 6.16
C GLY A 515 6.72 39.69 7.16
N LEU A 516 6.91 39.34 8.44
CA LEU A 516 5.84 39.41 9.44
C LEU A 516 5.38 40.85 9.70
N SER A 517 6.33 41.80 9.77
CA SER A 517 6.05 43.23 9.95
C SER A 517 5.18 43.80 8.83
N GLU A 518 5.56 43.52 7.59
CA GLU A 518 4.90 43.99 6.38
C GLU A 518 3.52 43.35 6.23
N ARG A 519 3.40 42.05 6.55
CA ARG A 519 2.12 41.34 6.56
C ARG A 519 1.18 41.91 7.62
N LEU A 520 1.68 42.16 8.83
CA LEU A 520 0.89 42.71 9.92
C LEU A 520 0.43 44.14 9.62
N GLU A 521 1.31 44.98 9.08
CA GLU A 521 0.95 46.31 8.62
C GLU A 521 -0.16 46.25 7.56
N ALA A 522 -0.02 45.38 6.55
CA ALA A 522 -1.02 45.20 5.50
C ALA A 522 -2.38 44.74 6.07
N GLY A 523 -2.39 43.79 7.01
CA GLY A 523 -3.61 43.32 7.67
C GLY A 523 -4.30 44.42 8.48
N ILE A 524 -3.53 45.16 9.30
CA ILE A 524 -4.08 46.28 10.09
C ILE A 524 -4.57 47.39 9.15
N ARG A 525 -3.87 47.69 8.06
CA ARG A 525 -4.28 48.68 7.05
C ARG A 525 -5.65 48.36 6.46
N MET A 526 -5.98 47.09 6.24
CA MET A 526 -7.28 46.66 5.71
C MET A 526 -8.44 46.89 6.70
N ILE A 527 -8.15 46.92 8.00
CA ILE A 527 -9.14 47.08 9.07
C ILE A 527 -9.31 48.57 9.44
N ARG A 528 -8.36 49.44 9.07
CA ARG A 528 -8.34 50.87 9.43
C ARG A 528 -8.93 51.76 8.33
N PRO A 529 -9.48 52.94 8.69
CA PRO A 529 -9.86 53.96 7.72
C PRO A 529 -8.70 54.38 6.81
N CYS A 530 -9.02 54.68 5.55
CA CYS A 530 -8.02 55.15 4.58
C CYS A 530 -7.30 56.40 5.10
N GLY A 531 -5.97 56.44 4.99
CA GLY A 531 -5.15 57.53 5.49
C GLY A 531 -4.72 57.42 6.95
N SER A 532 -5.18 56.42 7.70
CA SER A 532 -4.73 56.22 9.09
C SER A 532 -3.20 56.03 9.17
N PRO A 533 -2.51 56.72 10.11
CA PRO A 533 -1.09 56.50 10.34
C PRO A 533 -0.88 55.13 10.99
N ILE A 534 -0.07 54.29 10.34
CA ILE A 534 0.29 52.97 10.84
C ILE A 534 1.81 52.87 10.76
N LYS A 535 2.44 52.58 11.89
CA LYS A 535 3.89 52.36 11.99
C LYS A 535 4.12 51.12 12.84
N VAL A 536 4.53 50.06 12.17
CA VAL A 536 4.93 48.81 12.82
C VAL A 536 6.44 48.82 12.99
N VAL A 537 6.89 48.66 14.23
CA VAL A 537 8.31 48.60 14.59
C VAL A 537 8.59 47.29 15.32
N ARG A 538 9.72 46.67 15.00
CA ARG A 538 10.21 45.51 15.74
C ARG A 538 11.08 45.99 16.90
N ALA A 539 11.00 45.29 18.03
CA ALA A 539 11.90 45.49 19.16
C ALA A 539 13.38 45.32 18.76
N LEU A 540 14.30 45.93 19.51
CA LEU A 540 15.76 45.80 19.28
C LEU A 540 16.19 44.34 19.26
N ASP A 541 15.75 43.62 20.29
CA ASP A 541 15.99 42.20 20.46
C ASP A 541 14.70 41.57 20.99
N PRO A 542 13.80 41.12 20.09
CA PRO A 542 12.48 40.60 20.45
C PRO A 542 12.52 39.42 21.43
N VAL A 543 13.66 38.73 21.57
CA VAL A 543 13.83 37.58 22.45
C VAL A 543 14.30 38.02 23.83
N LEU A 544 15.27 38.94 23.92
CA LEU A 544 15.91 39.30 25.20
C LEU A 544 15.38 40.59 25.82
N ASP A 545 14.69 41.45 25.07
CA ASP A 545 14.26 42.77 25.58
C ASP A 545 13.29 42.68 26.76
N ALA A 546 12.49 41.61 26.86
CA ALA A 546 11.65 41.37 28.04
C ALA A 546 12.50 41.21 29.31
N TRP A 547 13.56 40.41 29.24
CA TRP A 547 14.48 40.21 30.35
C TRP A 547 15.30 41.46 30.66
N ARG A 548 15.79 42.16 29.62
CA ARG A 548 16.52 43.42 29.80
C ARG A 548 15.64 44.49 30.45
N GLY A 549 14.39 44.62 30.01
CA GLY A 549 13.42 45.52 30.62
C GLY A 549 13.15 45.20 32.09
N ALA A 550 12.93 43.92 32.41
CA ALA A 550 12.74 43.47 33.79
C ALA A 550 14.00 43.72 34.65
N SER A 551 15.19 43.48 34.11
CA SER A 551 16.46 43.73 34.79
C SER A 551 16.69 45.21 35.07
N LEU A 552 16.39 46.10 34.11
CA LEU A 552 16.47 47.55 34.31
C LEU A 552 15.48 48.00 35.37
N TYR A 553 14.26 47.46 35.33
CA TYR A 553 13.23 47.79 36.30
C TYR A 553 13.62 47.36 37.71
N ALA A 554 14.14 46.14 37.88
CA ALA A 554 14.59 45.62 39.18
C ALA A 554 15.76 46.43 39.76
N ALA A 555 16.56 47.09 38.91
CA ALA A 555 17.64 47.98 39.32
C ALA A 555 17.17 49.40 39.72
N ALA A 556 15.90 49.73 39.52
CA ALA A 556 15.38 51.07 39.80
C ALA A 556 15.18 51.33 41.30
N VAL A 557 15.37 52.59 41.70
CA VAL A 557 15.27 53.02 43.12
C VAL A 557 13.89 52.77 43.72
N GLN A 558 12.83 52.87 42.91
CA GLN A 558 11.45 52.69 43.37
C GLN A 558 11.02 51.22 43.35
N PHE A 559 11.82 50.30 42.81
CA PHE A 559 11.49 48.86 42.74
C PHE A 559 11.04 48.26 44.08
N PRO A 560 11.69 48.55 45.23
CA PRO A 560 11.26 48.00 46.52
C PRO A 560 9.82 48.35 46.89
N GLN A 561 9.30 49.51 46.44
CA GLN A 561 7.93 49.95 46.71
C GLN A 561 6.90 49.13 45.94
N GLN A 562 7.33 48.47 44.87
CA GLN A 562 6.50 47.59 44.06
C GLN A 562 6.77 46.12 44.35
N THR A 563 7.56 45.76 45.38
CA THR A 563 7.75 44.36 45.74
C THR A 563 6.77 43.91 46.82
N PHE A 564 6.39 42.64 46.78
CA PHE A 564 5.64 41.98 47.83
C PHE A 564 6.63 41.27 48.75
N SER A 565 6.66 41.66 50.03
CA SER A 565 7.62 41.10 50.98
C SER A 565 7.15 39.77 51.55
N ARG A 566 8.10 38.99 52.09
CA ARG A 566 7.78 37.75 52.83
C ARG A 566 6.88 38.00 54.05
N MET A 567 7.02 39.15 54.70
CA MET A 567 6.18 39.50 55.85
C MET A 567 4.75 39.81 55.42
N ASP A 568 4.59 40.53 54.31
CA ASP A 568 3.27 40.75 53.70
C ASP A 568 2.59 39.44 53.32
N TYR A 569 3.35 38.45 52.83
CA TYR A 569 2.82 37.11 52.51
C TYR A 569 2.24 36.40 53.73
N PHE A 570 2.96 36.40 54.86
CA PHE A 570 2.48 35.72 56.07
C PHE A 570 1.32 36.44 56.74
N GLU A 571 1.25 37.78 56.65
CA GLU A 571 0.16 38.54 57.26
C GLU A 571 -1.10 38.56 56.40
N LYS A 572 -0.97 38.75 55.08
CA LYS A 572 -2.10 39.00 54.17
C LYS A 572 -2.49 37.78 53.35
N GLY A 573 -1.65 36.74 53.33
CA GLY A 573 -1.86 35.52 52.57
C GLY A 573 -1.64 35.70 51.07
N GLU A 574 -1.87 34.60 50.34
CA GLU A 574 -1.69 34.54 48.88
C GLU A 574 -2.72 35.36 48.10
N ASP A 575 -3.94 35.53 48.62
CA ASP A 575 -5.02 36.23 47.90
C ASP A 575 -4.76 37.71 47.72
N TRP A 576 -3.91 38.31 48.56
CA TRP A 576 -3.49 39.70 48.42
C TRP A 576 -2.73 39.95 47.10
N LEU A 577 -2.04 38.93 46.58
CA LEU A 577 -1.37 39.01 45.27
C LEU A 577 -2.35 39.21 44.11
N ARG A 578 -3.64 38.89 44.26
CA ARG A 578 -4.64 39.13 43.21
C ARG A 578 -4.94 40.61 43.00
N GLY A 579 -4.74 41.43 44.03
CA GLY A 579 -4.89 42.90 43.96
C GLY A 579 -3.61 43.64 43.57
N TYR A 580 -2.49 42.92 43.41
CA TYR A 580 -1.21 43.50 43.08
C TYR A 580 -1.20 44.03 41.64
N GLN A 581 -1.00 45.34 41.50
CA GLN A 581 -0.86 46.02 40.21
C GLN A 581 0.56 46.55 40.09
N PHE A 582 1.32 45.97 39.17
CA PHE A 582 2.65 46.43 38.82
C PHE A 582 2.54 47.66 37.90
N GLN A 583 3.20 48.76 38.25
CA GLN A 583 3.25 49.96 37.42
C GLN A 583 4.56 49.97 36.65
N TYR A 584 4.49 50.05 35.33
CA TYR A 584 5.69 49.93 34.50
C TYR A 584 6.39 51.27 34.30
N ASN A 585 5.72 52.39 34.61
CA ASN A 585 6.32 53.70 34.77
C ASN A 585 6.96 53.81 36.16
N LEU A 586 8.17 54.38 36.16
CA LEU A 586 8.94 54.79 37.33
C LEU A 586 9.16 56.31 37.27
#